data_AF-A0A1F3V5C8-F1
#
_entry.id   AF-A0A1F3V5C8-F1
#
_cell.length_a   1.000
_cell.length_b   1.000
_cell.length_c   1.000
_cell.angle_alpha   90.00
_cell.angle_beta   90.00
_cell.angle_gamma   90.00
#
_symmetry.space_group_name_H-M   'P 1'
#
loop_
_entity.id
_entity.type
_entity.pdbx_description
1 polymer ?
#
loop_
_entity_poly.entity_id
_entity_poly.type
_entity_poly.pdbx_seq_one_letter_code
_entity_poly.pdbx_strand_id
1 'polypeptide(L)'
;MPQKWMSKLIMSGTFLFGLLWAEENPAPLIVIDYTQPIYNKLKSDGPDVFANLLDDNFHKNINKDEKKLQQFVAYRGYVEEGRNLKEFCNYVRDSGTAKGVYWNDEQIKRNILKNLQSEGILKLSQAIGEYARLLNFSEIEVTNLSNRLANNYCSKNLLVYTKDFIRNEIGKYFRNSELSVIPNVLNSVFFSGDLEGLESLEQVYQREILLSVKAFRALCSWGVDVNDVAAMVPLVRSSDIMAYVFRKMANKEIRFLEQENGLQLVDGKIKEQVLCENFDCKQVAYTEFLQKIRKYVGHFGLMDNLKRVYCQDFSKKDYIFYKQNEKIKSWIDNTTPEEDILVAGQLSALFAGVPNFFARAKNVGEISKIIEQNIEGNWRSWAADLLENRSNFLFYEDYLSVEKVDRQIYFDKYSSNFIVQLDVDWGEFDRINQSVGKVGVDFSIRLHKDYMIWIRKRWLEVDKQSPAETNKIVNLLKDHINGQIQKIRTKFIVPAWNGEIEKVISKELLEQMALYYGDFFESREIGKEEIVRVRLNYSIFALRYLYSKFQVKANRIFEYNKSINRQ
;
A
#
# COMPACT_ATOMS: atom_id res chain seq x y z
N MET A 1 58.37 -23.99 -17.65
CA MET A 1 57.68 -24.73 -18.75
C MET A 1 56.92 -25.89 -18.12
N PRO A 2 55.75 -26.36 -18.61
CA PRO A 2 54.72 -25.80 -19.51
C PRO A 2 53.30 -25.83 -18.87
N GLN A 3 52.32 -25.05 -19.38
CA GLN A 3 50.87 -25.38 -19.35
C GLN A 3 50.07 -24.33 -20.14
N LYS A 4 50.08 -24.46 -21.47
CA LYS A 4 49.29 -23.64 -22.41
C LYS A 4 48.15 -24.44 -23.05
N TRP A 5 47.54 -25.35 -22.28
CA TRP A 5 46.47 -26.26 -22.72
C TRP A 5 45.23 -26.29 -21.81
N MET A 6 45.07 -25.33 -20.89
CA MET A 6 43.87 -25.24 -20.03
C MET A 6 43.05 -23.96 -20.24
N SER A 7 43.30 -23.22 -21.32
CA SER A 7 42.54 -22.00 -21.68
C SER A 7 41.71 -22.14 -22.96
N LYS A 8 41.54 -23.37 -23.48
CA LYS A 8 40.72 -23.68 -24.67
C LYS A 8 39.59 -24.70 -24.46
N LEU A 9 39.24 -25.02 -23.21
CA LEU A 9 38.16 -25.97 -22.89
C LEU A 9 37.09 -25.46 -21.92
N ILE A 10 37.10 -24.18 -21.56
CA ILE A 10 36.01 -23.53 -20.80
C ILE A 10 35.39 -22.35 -21.57
N MET A 11 35.99 -21.92 -22.69
CA MET A 11 35.45 -20.91 -23.60
C MET A 11 34.76 -21.48 -24.85
N SER A 12 34.45 -22.78 -24.84
CA SER A 12 33.70 -23.49 -25.90
C SER A 12 32.54 -24.32 -25.35
N GLY A 13 32.18 -24.14 -24.07
CA GLY A 13 30.96 -24.70 -23.45
C GLY A 13 29.82 -23.70 -23.28
N THR A 14 30.06 -22.40 -23.50
CA THR A 14 29.10 -21.31 -23.24
C THR A 14 28.67 -20.55 -24.50
N PHE A 15 29.14 -20.95 -25.68
CA PHE A 15 28.76 -20.33 -26.96
C PHE A 15 28.02 -21.28 -27.91
N LEU A 16 27.89 -22.56 -27.55
CA LEU A 16 27.09 -23.56 -28.27
C LEU A 16 25.88 -24.09 -27.47
N PHE A 17 25.73 -23.67 -26.21
CA PHE A 17 24.45 -23.73 -25.49
C PHE A 17 23.64 -22.43 -25.59
N GLY A 18 24.22 -21.36 -26.13
CA GLY A 18 23.53 -20.08 -26.37
C GLY A 18 22.72 -20.00 -27.66
N LEU A 19 22.74 -21.05 -28.50
CA LEU A 19 21.99 -21.11 -29.78
C LEU A 19 21.06 -22.32 -29.89
N LEU A 20 20.91 -23.09 -28.82
CA LEU A 20 19.95 -24.20 -28.70
C LEU A 20 19.02 -24.06 -27.47
N TRP A 21 19.02 -22.90 -26.81
CA TRP A 21 18.09 -22.53 -25.74
C TRP A 21 17.37 -21.19 -26.01
N ALA A 22 17.37 -20.75 -27.27
CA ALA A 22 16.69 -19.52 -27.72
C ALA A 22 15.23 -19.77 -28.18
N GLU A 23 14.59 -20.82 -27.68
CA GLU A 23 13.14 -21.09 -27.88
C GLU A 23 12.33 -21.03 -26.58
N GLU A 24 12.96 -20.91 -25.42
CA GLU A 24 12.25 -20.80 -24.13
C GLU A 24 12.94 -19.79 -23.22
N ASN A 25 12.63 -18.50 -23.41
CA ASN A 25 12.46 -17.53 -22.32
C ASN A 25 12.16 -16.14 -22.90
N PRO A 26 10.93 -15.61 -22.76
CA PRO A 26 10.69 -14.19 -22.96
C PRO A 26 11.46 -13.38 -21.89
N ALA A 27 11.96 -12.20 -22.29
CA ALA A 27 12.43 -11.15 -21.39
C ALA A 27 11.51 -11.04 -20.16
N PRO A 28 12.00 -10.68 -18.96
CA PRO A 28 11.23 -10.80 -17.74
C PRO A 28 9.94 -9.98 -17.86
N LEU A 29 8.86 -10.67 -18.21
CA LEU A 29 7.54 -10.26 -17.79
C LEU A 29 7.70 -10.12 -16.27
N ILE A 30 7.27 -8.98 -15.72
CA ILE A 30 6.81 -8.97 -14.34
C ILE A 30 5.52 -9.78 -14.34
N VAL A 31 5.66 -11.10 -14.47
CA VAL A 31 4.69 -12.06 -13.95
C VAL A 31 4.86 -11.92 -12.45
N ILE A 32 3.82 -11.48 -11.76
CA ILE A 32 3.72 -11.81 -10.36
C ILE A 32 3.58 -13.32 -10.35
N ASP A 33 4.65 -14.00 -9.94
CA ASP A 33 4.56 -15.38 -9.53
C ASP A 33 3.61 -15.42 -8.32
N TYR A 34 2.36 -15.77 -8.56
CA TYR A 34 1.33 -15.90 -7.52
C TYR A 34 1.58 -17.11 -6.60
N THR A 35 2.68 -17.86 -6.83
CA THR A 35 3.10 -18.97 -5.96
C THR A 35 4.15 -18.57 -4.92
N GLN A 36 4.67 -17.33 -4.96
CA GLN A 36 5.47 -16.78 -3.86
C GLN A 36 4.62 -15.91 -2.93
N PRO A 37 4.85 -15.98 -1.60
CA PRO A 37 4.17 -15.11 -0.65
C PRO A 37 4.42 -13.66 -1.03
N ILE A 38 3.34 -12.94 -1.36
CA ILE A 38 3.34 -11.51 -1.70
C ILE A 38 4.11 -10.71 -0.63
N TYR A 39 4.13 -11.19 0.62
CA TYR A 39 4.95 -10.70 1.72
C TYR A 39 6.43 -10.44 1.39
N ASN A 40 7.09 -11.32 0.63
CA ASN A 40 8.53 -11.21 0.36
C ASN A 40 8.86 -10.23 -0.78
N LYS A 41 7.92 -9.96 -1.69
CA LYS A 41 8.10 -8.98 -2.77
C LYS A 41 7.85 -7.54 -2.28
N LEU A 42 7.09 -7.37 -1.20
CA LEU A 42 6.76 -6.08 -0.57
C LEU A 42 7.95 -5.37 0.09
N LYS A 43 9.09 -6.05 0.28
CA LYS A 43 10.27 -5.44 0.88
C LYS A 43 11.16 -4.69 -0.13
N SER A 44 10.96 -4.89 -1.44
CA SER A 44 11.86 -4.33 -2.48
C SER A 44 11.32 -3.11 -3.22
N ASP A 45 10.00 -2.93 -3.32
CA ASP A 45 9.40 -1.99 -4.28
C ASP A 45 8.66 -0.82 -3.59
N GLY A 46 9.41 0.06 -2.92
CA GLY A 46 8.95 1.36 -2.43
C GLY A 46 7.97 1.34 -1.24
N PRO A 47 7.60 2.52 -0.69
CA PRO A 47 6.70 2.62 0.45
C PRO A 47 5.27 2.25 0.01
N ASP A 48 4.86 1.02 0.31
CA ASP A 48 3.47 0.57 0.23
C ASP A 48 2.64 1.38 1.24
N VAL A 49 1.61 2.07 0.73
CA VAL A 49 0.68 2.89 1.55
C VAL A 49 -0.08 2.01 2.57
N PHE A 50 -0.16 0.70 2.32
CA PHE A 50 -0.74 -0.29 3.22
C PHE A 50 0.29 -1.07 4.03
N ALA A 51 1.60 -0.92 3.81
CA ALA A 51 2.61 -1.67 4.58
C ALA A 51 2.50 -1.42 6.09
N ASN A 52 2.13 -0.19 6.48
CA ASN A 52 1.92 0.15 7.89
C ASN A 52 0.60 -0.41 8.46
N LEU A 53 -0.37 -0.74 7.61
CA LEU A 53 -1.61 -1.44 7.98
C LEU A 53 -1.43 -2.97 8.02
N LEU A 54 -0.27 -3.49 7.65
CA LEU A 54 0.04 -4.92 7.62
C LEU A 54 1.19 -5.28 8.56
N ASP A 55 1.60 -4.35 9.42
CA ASP A 55 2.56 -4.65 10.46
C ASP A 55 2.02 -5.82 11.31
N ASP A 56 2.91 -6.69 11.79
CA ASP A 56 2.56 -7.93 12.52
C ASP A 56 1.66 -7.67 13.75
N ASN A 57 1.64 -6.42 14.24
CA ASN A 57 0.75 -5.96 15.31
C ASN A 57 -0.70 -5.69 14.84
N PHE A 58 -0.92 -5.20 13.62
CA PHE A 58 -2.26 -4.98 13.06
C PHE A 58 -2.92 -6.32 12.69
N HIS A 59 -2.15 -7.26 12.14
CA HIS A 59 -2.58 -8.64 11.92
C HIS A 59 -3.01 -9.35 13.22
N LYS A 60 -2.28 -9.17 14.32
CA LYS A 60 -2.63 -9.78 15.63
C LYS A 60 -3.94 -9.26 16.23
N ASN A 61 -4.31 -8.00 15.96
CA ASN A 61 -5.55 -7.42 16.46
C ASN A 61 -6.76 -7.73 15.56
N ILE A 62 -6.59 -7.75 14.24
CA ILE A 62 -7.65 -8.16 13.29
C ILE A 62 -7.86 -9.69 13.28
N ASN A 63 -6.85 -10.50 13.64
CA ASN A 63 -6.98 -11.96 13.69
C ASN A 63 -8.08 -12.49 14.62
N LYS A 64 -8.69 -11.65 15.46
CA LYS A 64 -9.85 -12.04 16.27
C LYS A 64 -11.17 -11.99 15.49
N ASP A 65 -11.23 -11.35 14.33
CA ASP A 65 -12.43 -11.21 13.49
C ASP A 65 -12.11 -11.52 12.01
N GLU A 66 -12.22 -12.81 11.66
CA GLU A 66 -11.93 -13.36 10.33
C GLU A 66 -12.68 -12.63 9.19
N LYS A 67 -13.90 -12.13 9.45
CA LYS A 67 -14.69 -11.41 8.45
C LYS A 67 -14.08 -10.06 8.10
N LYS A 68 -13.56 -9.34 9.10
CA LYS A 68 -12.88 -8.05 8.90
C LYS A 68 -11.58 -8.24 8.13
N LEU A 69 -10.81 -9.28 8.44
CA LEU A 69 -9.61 -9.62 7.67
C LEU A 69 -9.95 -9.90 6.20
N GLN A 70 -10.97 -10.71 5.95
CA GLN A 70 -11.42 -11.03 4.60
C GLN A 70 -11.87 -9.78 3.82
N GLN A 71 -12.61 -8.87 4.46
CA GLN A 71 -13.00 -7.59 3.85
C GLN A 71 -11.79 -6.71 3.53
N PHE A 72 -10.84 -6.62 4.46
CA PHE A 72 -9.62 -5.83 4.26
C PHE A 72 -8.82 -6.32 3.06
N VAL A 73 -8.58 -7.63 3.05
CA VAL A 73 -7.81 -8.33 2.03
C VAL A 73 -8.48 -8.24 0.65
N ALA A 74 -9.80 -8.43 0.59
CA ALA A 74 -10.56 -8.32 -0.66
C ALA A 74 -10.49 -6.92 -1.27
N TYR A 75 -10.58 -5.87 -0.44
CA TYR A 75 -10.45 -4.49 -0.91
C TYR A 75 -9.03 -4.16 -1.38
N ARG A 76 -8.00 -4.60 -0.64
CA ARG A 76 -6.61 -4.43 -1.06
C ARG A 76 -6.38 -5.03 -2.45
N GLY A 77 -6.76 -6.29 -2.64
CA GLY A 77 -6.59 -6.94 -3.94
C GLY A 77 -7.38 -6.27 -5.06
N TYR A 78 -8.57 -5.70 -4.76
CA TYR A 78 -9.32 -4.87 -5.71
C TYR A 78 -8.53 -3.63 -6.16
N VAL A 79 -7.95 -2.88 -5.21
CA VAL A 79 -7.15 -1.68 -5.49
C VAL A 79 -5.86 -2.03 -6.23
N GLU A 80 -5.19 -3.10 -5.84
CA GLU A 80 -3.94 -3.56 -6.48
C GLU A 80 -4.18 -4.00 -7.93
N GLU A 81 -5.26 -4.72 -8.22
CA GLU A 81 -5.59 -5.08 -9.60
C GLU A 81 -5.81 -3.85 -10.49
N GLY A 82 -6.49 -2.82 -9.98
CA GLY A 82 -6.67 -1.54 -10.67
C GLY A 82 -5.34 -0.83 -10.93
N ARG A 83 -4.49 -0.72 -9.90
CA ARG A 83 -3.14 -0.15 -10.02
C ARG A 83 -2.28 -0.91 -11.03
N ASN A 84 -2.28 -2.24 -10.95
CA ASN A 84 -1.53 -3.12 -11.86
C ASN A 84 -2.01 -2.96 -13.31
N LEU A 85 -3.32 -2.81 -13.53
CA LEU A 85 -3.85 -2.55 -14.87
C LEU A 85 -3.37 -1.19 -15.41
N LYS A 86 -3.36 -0.15 -14.56
CA LYS A 86 -2.86 1.18 -14.92
C LYS A 86 -1.36 1.17 -15.25
N GLU A 87 -0.55 0.49 -14.43
CA GLU A 87 0.88 0.32 -14.66
C GLU A 87 1.16 -0.48 -15.93
N PHE A 88 0.39 -1.55 -16.18
CA PHE A 88 0.46 -2.31 -17.42
C PHE A 88 0.16 -1.43 -18.64
N CYS A 89 -0.82 -0.54 -18.57
CA CYS A 89 -1.10 0.40 -19.66
C CYS A 89 0.02 1.40 -19.91
N ASN A 90 0.71 1.86 -18.85
CA ASN A 90 1.90 2.70 -19.00
C ASN A 90 3.02 1.91 -19.69
N TYR A 91 3.29 0.68 -19.26
CA TYR A 91 4.30 -0.18 -19.89
C TYR A 91 4.00 -0.46 -21.38
N VAL A 92 2.76 -0.81 -21.74
CA VAL A 92 2.38 -1.06 -23.14
C VAL A 92 2.58 0.18 -24.01
N ARG A 93 2.31 1.37 -23.46
CA ARG A 93 2.53 2.65 -24.15
C ARG A 93 4.02 2.92 -24.34
N ASP A 94 4.80 2.78 -23.27
CA ASP A 94 6.21 3.20 -23.24
C ASP A 94 7.11 2.22 -24.00
N SER A 95 6.78 0.92 -24.01
CA SER A 95 7.50 -0.12 -24.76
C SER A 95 7.28 -0.05 -26.28
N GLY A 96 6.30 0.73 -26.76
CA GLY A 96 5.95 0.77 -28.17
C GLY A 96 5.58 -0.60 -28.75
N THR A 97 5.21 -1.58 -27.91
CA THR A 97 4.72 -2.91 -28.31
C THR A 97 3.33 -2.77 -28.91
N ALA A 98 3.34 -2.16 -30.09
CA ALA A 98 2.18 -1.71 -30.83
C ALA A 98 1.52 -2.91 -31.50
N LYS A 99 0.21 -2.99 -31.29
CA LYS A 99 -0.76 -3.60 -32.19
C LYS A 99 -0.41 -5.01 -32.69
N GLY A 100 -0.71 -6.02 -31.87
CA GLY A 100 -0.89 -7.37 -32.40
C GLY A 100 -1.93 -7.35 -33.52
N VAL A 101 -1.74 -8.12 -34.59
CA VAL A 101 -2.68 -8.15 -35.71
C VAL A 101 -4.03 -8.70 -35.24
N TYR A 102 -5.03 -7.81 -35.15
CA TYR A 102 -6.32 -8.08 -34.53
C TYR A 102 -7.31 -8.71 -35.52
N TRP A 103 -7.43 -10.04 -35.50
CA TRP A 103 -8.58 -10.67 -36.15
C TRP A 103 -9.83 -10.46 -35.28
N ASN A 104 -10.70 -9.54 -35.69
CA ASN A 104 -12.03 -9.26 -35.11
C ASN A 104 -12.04 -8.55 -33.73
N ASP A 105 -11.34 -7.41 -33.66
CA ASP A 105 -11.18 -6.56 -32.48
C ASP A 105 -12.50 -6.09 -31.84
N GLU A 106 -13.52 -5.84 -32.67
CA GLU A 106 -14.82 -5.35 -32.20
C GLU A 106 -15.57 -6.36 -31.32
N GLN A 107 -15.41 -7.65 -31.57
CA GLN A 107 -16.11 -8.67 -30.78
C GLN A 107 -15.60 -8.71 -29.34
N ILE A 108 -14.28 -8.64 -29.12
CA ILE A 108 -13.70 -8.66 -27.77
C ILE A 108 -14.06 -7.37 -27.03
N LYS A 109 -13.95 -6.21 -27.70
CA LYS A 109 -14.39 -4.91 -27.15
C LYS A 109 -15.85 -4.94 -26.71
N ARG A 110 -16.72 -5.52 -27.53
CA ARG A 110 -18.15 -5.64 -27.23
C ARG A 110 -18.41 -6.57 -26.06
N ASN A 111 -17.71 -7.70 -25.97
CA ASN A 111 -17.77 -8.59 -24.82
C ASN A 111 -17.36 -7.87 -23.53
N ILE A 112 -16.27 -7.10 -23.54
CA ILE A 112 -15.82 -6.32 -22.40
C ILE A 112 -16.91 -5.32 -21.94
N LEU A 113 -17.38 -4.48 -22.86
CA LEU A 113 -18.38 -3.46 -22.58
C LEU A 113 -19.71 -4.07 -22.11
N LYS A 114 -20.08 -5.23 -22.67
CA LYS A 114 -21.30 -5.93 -22.29
C LYS A 114 -21.22 -6.58 -20.91
N ASN A 115 -20.08 -7.17 -20.56
CA ASN A 115 -19.88 -7.70 -19.21
C ASN A 115 -19.87 -6.56 -18.18
N LEU A 116 -19.24 -5.41 -18.48
CA LEU A 116 -19.35 -4.20 -17.66
C LEU A 116 -20.81 -3.75 -17.49
N GLN A 117 -21.56 -3.66 -18.58
CA GLN A 117 -22.97 -3.29 -18.55
C GLN A 117 -23.80 -4.25 -17.70
N SER A 118 -23.61 -5.56 -17.87
CA SER A 118 -24.33 -6.61 -17.14
C SER A 118 -24.03 -6.55 -15.64
N GLU A 119 -22.76 -6.61 -15.26
CA GLU A 119 -22.32 -6.58 -13.85
C GLU A 119 -22.76 -5.28 -13.17
N GLY A 120 -22.58 -4.14 -13.84
CA GLY A 120 -22.93 -2.85 -13.29
C GLY A 120 -24.45 -2.66 -13.13
N ILE A 121 -25.26 -3.03 -14.14
CA ILE A 121 -26.73 -2.91 -14.04
C ILE A 121 -27.29 -3.80 -12.94
N LEU A 122 -26.80 -5.03 -12.82
CA LEU A 122 -27.20 -5.93 -11.74
C LEU A 122 -26.91 -5.27 -10.39
N LYS A 123 -25.64 -4.89 -10.15
CA LYS A 123 -25.20 -4.34 -8.88
C LYS A 123 -25.92 -3.03 -8.51
N LEU A 124 -26.12 -2.14 -9.49
CA LEU A 124 -26.80 -0.86 -9.28
C LEU A 124 -28.30 -1.05 -9.05
N SER A 125 -28.95 -2.02 -9.71
CA SER A 125 -30.37 -2.31 -9.46
C SER A 125 -30.61 -2.73 -8.01
N GLN A 126 -29.73 -3.59 -7.50
CA GLN A 126 -29.75 -4.05 -6.11
C GLN A 126 -29.53 -2.88 -5.15
N ALA A 127 -28.49 -2.07 -5.41
CA ALA A 127 -28.14 -0.91 -4.57
C ALA A 127 -29.25 0.15 -4.56
N ILE A 128 -29.86 0.47 -5.70
CA ILE A 128 -30.96 1.44 -5.81
C ILE A 128 -32.16 0.98 -4.98
N GLY A 129 -32.50 -0.32 -5.04
CA GLY A 129 -33.57 -0.90 -4.21
C GLY A 129 -33.29 -0.74 -2.71
N GLU A 130 -32.08 -1.05 -2.28
CA GLU A 130 -31.69 -0.92 -0.88
C GLU A 130 -31.64 0.55 -0.41
N TYR A 131 -31.08 1.48 -1.20
CA TYR A 131 -31.08 2.90 -0.85
C TYR A 131 -32.50 3.45 -0.75
N ALA A 132 -33.40 3.07 -1.67
CA ALA A 132 -34.79 3.51 -1.60
C ALA A 132 -35.49 3.02 -0.31
N ARG A 133 -35.14 1.82 0.16
CA ARG A 133 -35.61 1.28 1.44
C ARG A 133 -35.08 2.11 2.61
N LEU A 134 -33.79 2.42 2.62
CA LEU A 134 -33.16 3.21 3.69
C LEU A 134 -33.63 4.67 3.73
N LEU A 135 -34.05 5.21 2.59
CA LEU A 135 -34.66 6.53 2.47
C LEU A 135 -36.18 6.51 2.70
N ASN A 136 -36.75 5.38 3.11
CA ASN A 136 -38.18 5.20 3.39
C ASN A 136 -39.09 5.60 2.21
N PHE A 137 -38.70 5.29 0.97
CA PHE A 137 -39.57 5.51 -0.19
C PHE A 137 -40.82 4.64 -0.09
N SER A 138 -41.94 5.13 -0.60
CA SER A 138 -43.15 4.34 -0.77
C SER A 138 -43.03 3.34 -1.93
N GLU A 139 -43.80 2.24 -1.88
CA GLU A 139 -43.90 1.27 -3.00
C GLU A 139 -44.24 1.93 -4.34
N ILE A 140 -45.05 3.00 -4.31
CA ILE A 140 -45.42 3.77 -5.50
C ILE A 140 -44.20 4.52 -6.06
N GLU A 141 -43.41 5.16 -5.20
CA GLU A 141 -42.19 5.87 -5.61
C GLU A 141 -41.15 4.91 -6.20
N VAL A 142 -40.96 3.74 -5.58
CA VAL A 142 -40.04 2.71 -6.08
C VAL A 142 -40.52 2.11 -7.40
N THR A 143 -41.82 1.87 -7.54
CA THR A 143 -42.41 1.41 -8.80
C THR A 143 -42.23 2.45 -9.91
N ASN A 144 -42.43 3.73 -9.60
CA ASN A 144 -42.22 4.82 -10.54
C ASN A 144 -40.74 4.97 -10.92
N LEU A 145 -39.82 4.88 -9.95
CA LEU A 145 -38.39 4.93 -10.17
C LEU A 145 -37.93 3.79 -11.07
N SER A 146 -38.26 2.54 -10.72
CA SER A 146 -37.88 1.36 -11.49
C SER A 146 -38.45 1.38 -12.91
N ASN A 147 -39.70 1.82 -13.09
CA ASN A 147 -40.31 2.00 -14.40
C ASN A 147 -39.61 3.06 -15.24
N ARG A 148 -39.28 4.22 -14.66
CA ARG A 148 -38.53 5.27 -15.35
C ARG A 148 -37.14 4.79 -15.73
N LEU A 149 -36.44 4.08 -14.83
CA LEU A 149 -35.11 3.55 -15.09
C LEU A 149 -35.12 2.55 -16.27
N ALA A 150 -36.00 1.55 -16.20
CA ALA A 150 -36.07 0.49 -17.20
C ALA A 150 -36.61 0.96 -18.57
N ASN A 151 -37.53 1.93 -18.60
CA ASN A 151 -38.16 2.37 -19.84
C ASN A 151 -37.48 3.55 -20.51
N ASN A 152 -36.99 4.53 -19.74
CA ASN A 152 -36.57 5.81 -20.30
C ASN A 152 -35.08 5.88 -20.62
N TYR A 153 -34.26 5.02 -20.02
CA TYR A 153 -32.81 5.09 -20.20
C TYR A 153 -32.27 3.90 -20.98
N CYS A 154 -32.83 2.70 -20.79
CA CYS A 154 -32.34 1.50 -21.44
C CYS A 154 -33.05 1.25 -22.78
N SER A 155 -32.25 1.14 -23.84
CA SER A 155 -32.70 0.75 -25.18
C SER A 155 -33.23 -0.68 -25.22
N LYS A 156 -34.34 -0.91 -25.96
CA LYS A 156 -35.15 -2.14 -25.93
C LYS A 156 -34.42 -3.45 -26.26
N ASN A 157 -33.33 -3.42 -27.04
CA ASN A 157 -32.66 -4.62 -27.57
C ASN A 157 -31.22 -4.79 -27.06
N LEU A 158 -30.78 -3.98 -26.08
CA LEU A 158 -29.35 -3.84 -25.75
C LEU A 158 -29.05 -4.20 -24.31
N LEU A 159 -29.90 -4.96 -23.63
CA LEU A 159 -29.62 -5.51 -22.31
C LEU A 159 -29.71 -7.03 -22.37
N VAL A 160 -28.75 -7.71 -21.75
CA VAL A 160 -28.84 -9.15 -21.51
C VAL A 160 -30.01 -9.45 -20.55
N TYR A 161 -30.23 -8.53 -19.60
CA TYR A 161 -31.36 -8.57 -18.71
C TYR A 161 -32.61 -7.94 -19.32
N THR A 162 -33.76 -8.56 -19.07
CA THR A 162 -35.05 -7.97 -19.44
C THR A 162 -35.35 -6.75 -18.59
N LYS A 163 -36.23 -5.87 -19.08
CA LYS A 163 -36.71 -4.71 -18.29
C LYS A 163 -37.40 -5.15 -17.00
N ASP A 164 -38.08 -6.29 -17.04
CA ASP A 164 -38.76 -6.86 -15.88
C ASP A 164 -37.77 -7.40 -14.85
N PHE A 165 -36.64 -7.96 -15.29
CA PHE A 165 -35.56 -8.35 -14.38
C PHE A 165 -35.06 -7.16 -13.55
N ILE A 166 -34.80 -6.01 -14.19
CA ILE A 166 -34.36 -4.79 -13.49
C ILE A 166 -35.40 -4.36 -12.44
N ARG A 167 -36.69 -4.32 -12.82
CA ARG A 167 -37.77 -3.94 -11.90
C ARG A 167 -37.86 -4.90 -10.71
N ASN A 168 -37.76 -6.20 -10.98
CA ASN A 168 -37.85 -7.23 -9.97
C ASN A 168 -36.66 -7.18 -9.00
N GLU A 169 -35.43 -6.96 -9.48
CA GLU A 169 -34.26 -6.83 -8.60
C GLU A 169 -34.35 -5.58 -7.72
N ILE A 170 -34.76 -4.43 -8.26
CA ILE A 170 -34.98 -3.21 -7.45
C ILE A 170 -36.06 -3.49 -6.39
N GLY A 171 -37.20 -4.04 -6.78
CA GLY A 171 -38.30 -4.34 -5.86
C GLY A 171 -37.91 -5.36 -4.78
N LYS A 172 -37.10 -6.35 -5.12
CA LYS A 172 -36.60 -7.38 -4.20
C LYS A 172 -35.73 -6.79 -3.10
N TYR A 173 -34.74 -5.96 -3.44
CA TYR A 173 -33.87 -5.31 -2.46
C TYR A 173 -34.55 -4.18 -1.69
N PHE A 174 -35.61 -3.59 -2.27
CA PHE A 174 -36.46 -2.66 -1.55
C PHE A 174 -37.30 -3.34 -0.46
N ARG A 175 -37.88 -4.51 -0.73
CA ARG A 175 -38.80 -5.20 0.20
C ARG A 175 -38.11 -6.04 1.26
N ASN A 176 -36.95 -6.61 0.94
CA ASN A 176 -36.26 -7.53 1.85
C ASN A 176 -35.15 -6.82 2.62
N SER A 177 -35.38 -6.58 3.91
CA SER A 177 -34.40 -5.97 4.82
C SER A 177 -33.19 -6.84 5.14
N GLU A 178 -33.26 -8.16 4.89
CA GLU A 178 -32.14 -9.08 5.10
C GLU A 178 -31.11 -9.03 3.96
N LEU A 179 -31.50 -8.47 2.81
CA LEU A 179 -30.59 -8.28 1.68
C LEU A 179 -29.84 -6.96 1.84
N SER A 180 -28.51 -7.05 1.81
CA SER A 180 -27.65 -5.87 1.80
C SER A 180 -26.53 -6.02 0.78
N VAL A 181 -26.35 -4.97 -0.02
CA VAL A 181 -25.37 -4.83 -1.09
C VAL A 181 -24.62 -3.51 -1.02
N ILE A 182 -25.21 -2.49 -0.39
CA ILE A 182 -24.54 -1.21 -0.21
C ILE A 182 -23.46 -1.33 0.86
N PRO A 183 -22.30 -0.69 0.65
CA PRO A 183 -21.25 -0.71 1.64
C PRO A 183 -21.60 0.23 2.81
N ASN A 184 -21.45 -0.26 4.04
CA ASN A 184 -21.72 0.52 5.25
C ASN A 184 -20.40 0.92 5.95
N VAL A 185 -20.30 2.18 6.37
CA VAL A 185 -19.17 2.73 7.14
C VAL A 185 -19.11 2.16 8.55
N LEU A 186 -20.26 1.95 9.19
CA LEU A 186 -20.32 1.50 10.59
C LEU A 186 -19.73 0.10 10.82
N ASN A 187 -19.77 -0.73 9.78
CA ASN A 187 -19.24 -2.09 9.82
C ASN A 187 -17.96 -2.25 9.00
N SER A 188 -17.35 -1.14 8.56
CA SER A 188 -16.15 -1.17 7.73
C SER A 188 -14.89 -1.17 8.59
N VAL A 189 -13.90 -1.96 8.19
CA VAL A 189 -12.54 -1.93 8.77
C VAL A 189 -11.79 -0.65 8.39
N PHE A 190 -12.27 0.07 7.37
CA PHE A 190 -11.60 1.22 6.78
C PHE A 190 -12.05 2.57 7.35
N PHE A 191 -13.11 2.56 8.15
CA PHE A 191 -13.77 3.75 8.64
C PHE A 191 -13.93 3.69 10.15
N SER A 192 -13.58 4.78 10.83
CA SER A 192 -13.87 4.93 12.25
C SER A 192 -15.37 5.11 12.48
N GLY A 193 -15.89 4.57 13.58
CA GLY A 193 -17.29 4.78 14.00
C GLY A 193 -17.61 6.24 14.30
N ASP A 194 -16.58 7.06 14.55
CA ASP A 194 -16.69 8.49 14.87
C ASP A 194 -17.11 9.36 13.67
N LEU A 195 -17.20 8.79 12.47
CA LEU A 195 -17.61 9.50 11.25
C LEU A 195 -19.12 9.81 11.18
N GLU A 196 -19.92 9.36 12.16
CA GLU A 196 -21.36 9.70 12.27
C GLU A 196 -21.61 11.20 12.48
N GLY A 197 -20.60 11.98 12.92
CA GLY A 197 -20.78 13.36 13.36
C GLY A 197 -20.77 14.44 12.27
N LEU A 198 -20.38 14.13 11.02
CA LEU A 198 -20.21 15.17 9.98
C LEU A 198 -21.50 15.47 9.20
N GLU A 199 -22.31 14.46 8.89
CA GLU A 199 -23.54 14.60 8.12
C GLU A 199 -24.56 13.52 8.48
N SER A 200 -25.87 13.81 8.31
CA SER A 200 -26.89 12.78 8.51
C SER A 200 -26.76 11.67 7.46
N LEU A 201 -26.87 10.41 7.90
CA LEU A 201 -26.83 9.23 7.03
C LEU A 201 -27.82 9.34 5.85
N GLU A 202 -28.96 9.98 6.08
CA GLU A 202 -29.95 10.26 5.04
C GLU A 202 -29.38 11.09 3.87
N GLN A 203 -28.63 12.16 4.14
CA GLN A 203 -28.02 12.99 3.09
C GLN A 203 -26.94 12.24 2.31
N VAL A 204 -26.23 11.32 2.97
CA VAL A 204 -25.28 10.43 2.30
C VAL A 204 -26.02 9.48 1.36
N TYR A 205 -27.06 8.79 1.84
CA TYR A 205 -27.85 7.88 1.02
C TYR A 205 -28.53 8.59 -0.16
N GLN A 206 -29.01 9.83 0.00
CA GLN A 206 -29.56 10.64 -1.08
C GLN A 206 -28.54 10.93 -2.20
N ARG A 207 -27.26 11.15 -1.86
CA ARG A 207 -26.19 11.32 -2.86
C ARG A 207 -25.78 10.00 -3.49
N GLU A 208 -25.59 8.96 -2.68
CA GLU A 208 -25.19 7.65 -3.16
C GLU A 208 -26.25 7.04 -4.11
N ILE A 209 -27.56 7.22 -3.84
CA ILE A 209 -28.63 6.80 -4.75
C ILE A 209 -28.62 7.61 -6.05
N LEU A 210 -28.39 8.93 -5.97
CA LEU A 210 -28.31 9.80 -7.16
C LEU A 210 -27.14 9.40 -8.08
N LEU A 211 -25.96 9.17 -7.50
CA LEU A 211 -24.78 8.69 -8.22
C LEU A 211 -25.02 7.29 -8.80
N SER A 212 -25.71 6.42 -8.07
CA SER A 212 -26.08 5.08 -8.55
C SER A 212 -27.04 5.16 -9.74
N VAL A 213 -28.01 6.07 -9.71
CA VAL A 213 -28.91 6.32 -10.86
C VAL A 213 -28.14 6.90 -12.05
N LYS A 214 -27.20 7.82 -11.84
CA LYS A 214 -26.34 8.35 -12.91
C LYS A 214 -25.48 7.24 -13.54
N ALA A 215 -24.84 6.39 -12.73
CA ALA A 215 -24.08 5.23 -13.22
C ALA A 215 -24.97 4.25 -14.00
N PHE A 216 -26.19 4.00 -13.52
CA PHE A 216 -27.15 3.13 -14.19
C PHE A 216 -27.53 3.69 -15.57
N ARG A 217 -27.79 5.00 -15.64
CA ARG A 217 -28.09 5.70 -16.89
C ARG A 217 -26.92 5.64 -17.86
N ALA A 218 -25.69 5.81 -17.37
CA ALA A 218 -24.48 5.68 -18.17
C ALA A 218 -24.40 4.29 -18.82
N LEU A 219 -24.54 3.21 -18.05
CA LEU A 219 -24.53 1.84 -18.56
C LEU A 219 -25.66 1.55 -19.56
N CYS A 220 -26.86 2.07 -19.31
CA CYS A 220 -28.00 1.90 -20.20
C CYS A 220 -27.93 2.74 -21.48
N SER A 221 -27.05 3.74 -21.55
CA SER A 221 -26.90 4.62 -22.72
C SER A 221 -26.19 3.95 -23.90
N TRP A 222 -25.41 2.89 -23.65
CA TRP A 222 -24.54 2.31 -24.66
C TRP A 222 -25.29 1.46 -25.69
N GLY A 223 -25.05 1.79 -26.97
CA GLY A 223 -25.74 1.29 -28.15
C GLY A 223 -25.17 0.03 -28.79
N VAL A 224 -24.25 -0.69 -28.14
CA VAL A 224 -23.47 -1.84 -28.70
C VAL A 224 -22.39 -1.44 -29.72
N ASP A 225 -22.29 -0.17 -30.12
CA ASP A 225 -21.16 0.35 -30.90
C ASP A 225 -19.89 0.43 -30.02
N VAL A 226 -18.82 -0.26 -30.40
CA VAL A 226 -17.57 -0.27 -29.63
C VAL A 226 -16.75 1.02 -29.79
N ASN A 227 -17.03 1.78 -30.84
CA ASN A 227 -16.36 3.04 -31.11
C ASN A 227 -17.00 4.18 -30.32
N ASP A 228 -18.32 4.16 -30.13
CA ASP A 228 -19.06 5.09 -29.28
C ASP A 228 -19.59 4.41 -28.02
N VAL A 229 -18.89 4.60 -26.89
CA VAL A 229 -19.31 4.10 -25.59
C VAL A 229 -20.34 5.00 -24.90
N ALA A 230 -20.85 6.03 -25.57
CA ALA A 230 -21.88 6.95 -25.09
C ALA A 230 -21.52 7.55 -23.71
N ALA A 231 -22.45 7.54 -22.76
CA ALA A 231 -22.20 8.05 -21.41
C ALA A 231 -21.39 7.09 -20.52
N MET A 232 -20.94 5.92 -21.01
CA MET A 232 -20.13 4.97 -20.22
C MET A 232 -18.65 5.36 -20.08
N VAL A 233 -18.19 6.43 -20.73
CA VAL A 233 -16.78 6.87 -20.71
C VAL A 233 -16.14 6.81 -19.32
N PRO A 234 -16.69 7.43 -18.24
CA PRO A 234 -16.06 7.40 -16.92
C PRO A 234 -15.94 5.98 -16.33
N LEU A 235 -16.90 5.10 -16.63
CA LEU A 235 -16.90 3.72 -16.16
C LEU A 235 -15.88 2.87 -16.93
N VAL A 236 -15.79 3.09 -18.24
CA VAL A 236 -14.89 2.36 -19.15
C VAL A 236 -13.44 2.77 -18.98
N ARG A 237 -13.16 4.03 -18.62
CA ARG A 237 -11.80 4.53 -18.37
C ARG A 237 -11.22 4.14 -17.02
N SER A 238 -12.07 3.73 -16.07
CA SER A 238 -11.63 3.39 -14.72
C SER A 238 -10.91 2.04 -14.72
N SER A 239 -9.64 2.04 -14.30
CA SER A 239 -8.85 0.82 -14.18
C SER A 239 -9.43 -0.14 -13.15
N ASP A 240 -10.00 0.39 -12.07
CA ASP A 240 -10.49 -0.42 -10.95
C ASP A 240 -11.77 -1.17 -11.37
N ILE A 241 -12.66 -0.46 -12.08
CA ILE A 241 -13.87 -1.05 -12.65
C ILE A 241 -13.51 -2.12 -13.68
N MET A 242 -12.59 -1.82 -14.60
CA MET A 242 -12.26 -2.75 -15.69
C MET A 242 -11.46 -3.95 -15.20
N ALA A 243 -10.58 -3.78 -14.21
CA ALA A 243 -9.90 -4.87 -13.54
C ALA A 243 -10.89 -5.83 -12.88
N TYR A 244 -11.89 -5.30 -12.16
CA TYR A 244 -12.98 -6.10 -11.60
C TYR A 244 -13.74 -6.88 -12.68
N VAL A 245 -14.11 -6.21 -13.78
CA VAL A 245 -14.82 -6.86 -14.90
C VAL A 245 -13.96 -7.96 -15.51
N PHE A 246 -12.66 -7.77 -15.69
CA PHE A 246 -11.78 -8.81 -16.23
C PHE A 246 -11.65 -10.00 -15.30
N ARG A 247 -11.51 -9.77 -13.99
CA ARG A 247 -11.53 -10.84 -13.00
C ARG A 247 -12.83 -11.65 -13.07
N LYS A 248 -13.99 -10.96 -13.20
CA LYS A 248 -15.29 -11.61 -13.35
C LYS A 248 -15.40 -12.40 -14.66
N MET A 249 -14.94 -11.84 -15.77
CA MET A 249 -14.87 -12.52 -17.07
C MET A 249 -13.97 -13.76 -17.05
N ALA A 250 -12.90 -13.75 -16.25
CA ALA A 250 -12.02 -14.89 -16.04
C ALA A 250 -12.56 -15.89 -14.99
N ASN A 251 -13.78 -15.69 -14.49
CA ASN A 251 -14.38 -16.42 -13.38
C ASN A 251 -13.40 -16.61 -12.21
N LYS A 252 -12.79 -15.52 -11.74
CA LYS A 252 -11.90 -15.51 -10.58
C LYS A 252 -12.52 -14.75 -9.41
N GLU A 253 -12.14 -15.14 -8.20
CA GLU A 253 -12.45 -14.46 -6.95
C GLU A 253 -11.17 -14.24 -6.16
N ILE A 254 -11.07 -13.11 -5.47
CA ILE A 254 -10.01 -12.90 -4.48
C ILE A 254 -10.40 -13.65 -3.21
N ARG A 255 -9.54 -14.53 -2.72
CA ARG A 255 -9.66 -15.12 -1.39
C ARG A 255 -8.35 -15.04 -0.63
N PHE A 256 -8.47 -14.90 0.68
CA PHE A 256 -7.37 -15.10 1.60
C PHE A 256 -7.28 -16.60 1.91
N LEU A 257 -6.11 -17.20 1.70
CA LEU A 257 -5.85 -18.59 2.11
C LEU A 257 -4.92 -18.56 3.32
N GLU A 258 -5.46 -18.89 4.50
CA GLU A 258 -4.73 -18.89 5.77
C GLU A 258 -3.48 -19.77 5.73
N GLN A 259 -3.57 -20.91 5.03
CA GLN A 259 -2.50 -21.91 4.92
C GLN A 259 -1.23 -21.36 4.23
N GLU A 260 -1.39 -20.39 3.35
CA GLU A 260 -0.30 -19.81 2.55
C GLU A 260 0.00 -18.35 2.93
N ASN A 261 -0.71 -17.82 3.94
CA ASN A 261 -0.62 -16.45 4.41
C ASN A 261 -0.60 -15.43 3.25
N GLY A 262 -1.51 -15.62 2.29
CA GLY A 262 -1.43 -14.98 0.98
C GLY A 262 -2.79 -14.72 0.32
N LEU A 263 -2.82 -13.65 -0.46
CA LEU A 263 -3.90 -13.28 -1.38
C LEU A 263 -3.82 -14.16 -2.63
N GLN A 264 -4.90 -14.89 -2.94
CA GLN A 264 -4.96 -15.70 -4.16
C GLN A 264 -6.21 -15.46 -4.98
N LEU A 265 -6.04 -15.60 -6.29
CA LEU A 265 -7.13 -15.68 -7.26
C LEU A 265 -7.59 -17.13 -7.38
N VAL A 266 -8.66 -17.45 -6.69
CA VAL A 266 -9.31 -18.77 -6.79
C VAL A 266 -10.36 -18.76 -7.89
N ASP A 267 -10.72 -19.94 -8.38
CA ASP A 267 -11.87 -20.06 -9.28
C ASP A 267 -13.15 -19.62 -8.57
N GLY A 268 -13.88 -18.75 -9.25
CA GLY A 268 -15.13 -18.16 -8.76
C GLY A 268 -16.30 -19.12 -8.84
N LYS A 269 -17.37 -18.77 -8.13
CA LYS A 269 -18.64 -19.52 -8.16
C LYS A 269 -19.50 -19.21 -9.40
N ILE A 270 -19.12 -18.21 -10.19
CA ILE A 270 -19.91 -17.71 -11.32
C ILE A 270 -19.78 -18.68 -12.50
N LYS A 271 -20.88 -19.32 -12.86
CA LYS A 271 -20.90 -20.29 -13.96
C LYS A 271 -21.22 -19.68 -15.31
N GLU A 272 -21.77 -18.47 -15.34
CA GLU A 272 -22.27 -17.84 -16.56
C GLU A 272 -21.56 -16.52 -16.84
N GLN A 273 -21.23 -16.29 -18.11
CA GLN A 273 -20.62 -15.06 -18.60
C GLN A 273 -21.43 -14.51 -19.76
N VAL A 274 -21.34 -13.21 -20.02
CA VAL A 274 -21.99 -12.65 -21.19
C VAL A 274 -21.09 -12.81 -22.41
N LEU A 275 -21.58 -13.55 -23.40
CA LEU A 275 -20.94 -13.69 -24.71
C LEU A 275 -21.74 -12.92 -25.76
N CYS A 276 -21.06 -12.04 -26.47
CA CYS A 276 -21.55 -11.36 -27.66
C CYS A 276 -20.95 -11.97 -28.93
N GLU A 277 -21.83 -12.39 -29.84
CA GLU A 277 -21.54 -12.82 -31.20
C GLU A 277 -22.16 -11.78 -32.15
N ASN A 278 -21.34 -10.89 -32.71
CA ASN A 278 -21.81 -9.69 -33.40
C ASN A 278 -22.70 -8.83 -32.47
N PHE A 279 -23.94 -8.53 -32.87
CA PHE A 279 -24.88 -7.71 -32.09
C PHE A 279 -25.74 -8.52 -31.11
N ASP A 280 -25.67 -9.85 -31.16
CA ASP A 280 -26.41 -10.72 -30.26
C ASP A 280 -25.56 -11.05 -29.02
N CYS A 281 -26.11 -10.82 -27.83
CA CYS A 281 -25.41 -11.00 -26.56
C CYS A 281 -26.28 -11.79 -25.59
N LYS A 282 -25.76 -12.90 -25.07
CA LYS A 282 -26.48 -13.82 -24.18
C LYS A 282 -25.60 -14.31 -23.03
N GLN A 283 -26.23 -14.76 -21.95
CA GLN A 283 -25.53 -15.49 -20.89
C GLN A 283 -25.22 -16.90 -21.39
N VAL A 284 -23.96 -17.32 -21.24
CA VAL A 284 -23.49 -18.66 -21.62
C VAL A 284 -22.65 -19.24 -20.48
N ALA A 285 -22.55 -20.56 -20.41
CA ALA A 285 -21.66 -21.22 -19.46
C ALA A 285 -20.19 -20.79 -19.66
N TYR A 286 -19.41 -20.71 -18.57
CA TYR A 286 -18.02 -20.26 -18.61
C TYR A 286 -17.15 -21.12 -19.55
N THR A 287 -17.43 -22.42 -19.64
CA THR A 287 -16.76 -23.33 -20.58
C THR A 287 -17.04 -22.95 -22.04
N GLU A 288 -18.29 -22.63 -22.38
CA GLU A 288 -18.67 -22.13 -23.71
C GLU A 288 -18.05 -20.76 -23.97
N PHE A 289 -18.06 -19.87 -22.98
CA PHE A 289 -17.43 -18.56 -23.06
C PHE A 289 -15.95 -18.66 -23.41
N LEU A 290 -15.19 -19.52 -22.71
CA LEU A 290 -13.76 -19.72 -22.96
C LEU A 290 -13.45 -20.33 -24.34
N GLN A 291 -14.35 -21.15 -24.87
CA GLN A 291 -14.21 -21.75 -26.21
C GLN A 291 -14.47 -20.72 -27.31
N LYS A 292 -15.46 -19.84 -27.11
CA LYS A 292 -15.92 -18.89 -28.13
C LYS A 292 -15.27 -17.51 -28.05
N ILE A 293 -14.78 -17.11 -26.88
CA ILE A 293 -14.08 -15.84 -26.75
C ILE A 293 -12.79 -15.90 -27.57
N ARG A 294 -12.69 -14.98 -28.53
CA ARG A 294 -11.55 -14.97 -29.44
C ARG A 294 -10.28 -14.60 -28.69
N LYS A 295 -9.23 -15.31 -29.05
CA LYS A 295 -7.89 -15.25 -28.50
C LYS A 295 -6.96 -14.65 -29.55
N TYR A 296 -6.25 -13.56 -29.24
CA TYR A 296 -5.24 -13.00 -30.14
C TYR A 296 -4.06 -13.97 -30.35
N VAL A 297 -3.48 -13.93 -31.55
CA VAL A 297 -2.27 -14.68 -31.89
C VAL A 297 -1.10 -14.14 -31.05
N GLY A 298 -0.40 -15.02 -30.32
CA GLY A 298 0.78 -14.66 -29.52
C GLY A 298 0.50 -14.14 -28.10
N HIS A 299 -0.72 -14.30 -27.56
CA HIS A 299 -0.96 -13.99 -26.15
C HIS A 299 -0.70 -15.20 -25.23
N PHE A 300 -0.45 -14.94 -23.95
CA PHE A 300 -0.26 -15.99 -22.92
C PHE A 300 -1.57 -16.39 -22.22
N GLY A 301 -2.66 -15.62 -22.35
CA GLY A 301 -3.96 -15.97 -21.75
C GLY A 301 -5.08 -14.95 -22.00
N LEU A 302 -6.29 -15.26 -21.51
CA LEU A 302 -7.47 -14.38 -21.61
C LEU A 302 -7.22 -13.03 -20.91
N MET A 303 -6.65 -13.04 -19.71
CA MET A 303 -6.42 -11.81 -18.95
C MET A 303 -5.46 -10.85 -19.67
N ASP A 304 -4.34 -11.34 -20.19
CA ASP A 304 -3.39 -10.49 -20.93
C ASP A 304 -4.03 -9.87 -22.18
N ASN A 305 -4.87 -10.66 -22.86
CA ASN A 305 -5.65 -10.19 -23.99
C ASN A 305 -6.58 -9.02 -23.57
N LEU A 306 -7.42 -9.22 -22.55
CA LEU A 306 -8.35 -8.19 -22.06
C LEU A 306 -7.63 -6.91 -21.61
N LYS A 307 -6.51 -7.05 -20.88
CA LYS A 307 -5.68 -5.92 -20.44
C LYS A 307 -5.13 -5.12 -21.61
N ARG A 308 -4.65 -5.79 -22.67
CA ARG A 308 -4.13 -5.12 -23.87
C ARG A 308 -5.21 -4.32 -24.60
N VAL A 309 -6.38 -4.91 -24.81
CA VAL A 309 -7.54 -4.20 -25.43
C VAL A 309 -7.89 -2.96 -24.63
N TYR A 310 -7.97 -3.10 -23.30
CA TYR A 310 -8.26 -1.96 -22.42
C TYR A 310 -7.26 -0.83 -22.58
N CYS A 311 -5.96 -1.15 -22.49
CA CYS A 311 -4.93 -0.13 -22.56
C CYS A 311 -4.92 0.61 -23.90
N GLN A 312 -5.27 -0.09 -24.99
CA GLN A 312 -5.25 0.46 -26.34
C GLN A 312 -6.50 1.28 -26.65
N ASP A 313 -7.69 0.80 -26.26
CA ASP A 313 -8.95 1.35 -26.75
C ASP A 313 -9.81 2.04 -25.69
N PHE A 314 -9.63 1.71 -24.41
CA PHE A 314 -10.54 2.14 -23.34
C PHE A 314 -9.89 3.06 -22.30
N SER A 315 -8.61 2.86 -21.97
CA SER A 315 -7.92 3.61 -20.91
C SER A 315 -7.89 5.14 -21.15
N LYS A 316 -7.92 5.55 -22.41
CA LYS A 316 -7.96 6.96 -22.86
C LYS A 316 -9.19 7.28 -23.71
N LYS A 317 -10.28 6.52 -23.55
CA LYS A 317 -11.52 6.79 -24.29
C LYS A 317 -12.08 8.14 -23.89
N ASP A 318 -12.53 8.93 -24.85
CA ASP A 318 -13.21 10.20 -24.61
C ASP A 318 -14.62 10.18 -25.22
N TYR A 319 -15.46 11.13 -24.81
CA TYR A 319 -16.81 11.29 -25.34
C TYR A 319 -16.78 11.63 -26.84
N ILE A 320 -17.69 11.01 -27.59
CA ILE A 320 -17.95 11.38 -28.98
C ILE A 320 -19.19 12.27 -29.02
N PHE A 321 -19.00 13.54 -29.41
CA PHE A 321 -20.09 14.51 -29.52
C PHE A 321 -20.75 14.55 -30.90
N TYR A 322 -20.08 14.04 -31.93
CA TYR A 322 -20.56 14.06 -33.30
C TYR A 322 -21.61 12.95 -33.54
N LYS A 323 -22.78 13.32 -34.09
CA LYS A 323 -23.92 12.41 -34.35
C LYS A 323 -24.46 11.68 -33.10
N GLN A 324 -24.15 12.18 -31.90
CA GLN A 324 -24.65 11.59 -30.66
C GLN A 324 -26.15 11.84 -30.51
N ASN A 325 -26.86 10.89 -29.89
CA ASN A 325 -28.26 11.06 -29.56
C ASN A 325 -28.45 12.32 -28.68
N GLU A 326 -29.34 13.23 -29.04
CA GLU A 326 -29.52 14.53 -28.34
C GLU A 326 -29.74 14.38 -26.83
N LYS A 327 -30.43 13.32 -26.42
CA LYS A 327 -30.67 13.02 -25.00
C LYS A 327 -29.39 12.61 -24.29
N ILE A 328 -28.57 11.75 -24.90
CA ILE A 328 -27.28 11.33 -24.33
C ILE A 328 -26.31 12.51 -24.31
N LYS A 329 -26.26 13.28 -25.40
CA LYS A 329 -25.48 14.51 -25.50
C LYS A 329 -25.83 15.48 -24.37
N SER A 330 -27.11 15.71 -24.12
CA SER A 330 -27.56 16.55 -22.99
C SER A 330 -27.12 16.03 -21.62
N TRP A 331 -26.92 14.72 -21.46
CA TRP A 331 -26.40 14.18 -20.20
C TRP A 331 -24.91 14.45 -20.06
N ILE A 332 -24.15 14.21 -21.14
CA ILE A 332 -22.71 14.47 -21.19
C ILE A 332 -22.44 15.96 -20.96
N ASP A 333 -23.14 16.85 -21.66
CA ASP A 333 -22.96 18.31 -21.58
C ASP A 333 -23.29 18.87 -20.18
N ASN A 334 -24.17 18.21 -19.43
CA ASN A 334 -24.56 18.62 -18.07
C ASN A 334 -23.71 17.98 -16.96
N THR A 335 -22.76 17.11 -17.29
CA THR A 335 -21.94 16.40 -16.31
C THR A 335 -20.56 17.05 -16.22
N THR A 336 -20.08 17.33 -15.00
CA THR A 336 -18.72 17.87 -14.81
C THR A 336 -17.69 16.74 -14.66
N PRO A 337 -16.39 17.01 -14.88
CA PRO A 337 -15.34 16.01 -14.66
C PRO A 337 -15.32 15.42 -13.25
N GLU A 338 -15.65 16.22 -12.23
CA GLU A 338 -15.76 15.77 -10.84
C GLU A 338 -16.93 14.80 -10.67
N GLU A 339 -18.08 15.10 -11.27
CA GLU A 339 -19.22 14.20 -11.25
C GLU A 339 -18.91 12.87 -11.94
N ASP A 340 -18.16 12.88 -13.05
CA ASP A 340 -17.69 11.67 -13.73
C ASP A 340 -16.84 10.78 -12.82
N ILE A 341 -15.93 11.39 -12.05
CA ILE A 341 -15.11 10.69 -11.04
C ILE A 341 -16.00 10.12 -9.94
N LEU A 342 -16.99 10.86 -9.45
CA LEU A 342 -17.91 10.40 -8.41
C LEU A 342 -18.81 9.26 -8.88
N VAL A 343 -19.27 9.30 -10.13
CA VAL A 343 -20.09 8.25 -10.75
C VAL A 343 -19.28 6.95 -10.89
N ALA A 344 -18.04 7.02 -11.38
CA ALA A 344 -17.15 5.87 -11.44
C ALA A 344 -16.78 5.36 -10.03
N GLY A 345 -16.50 6.27 -9.10
CA GLY A 345 -16.19 5.94 -7.72
C GLY A 345 -17.35 5.24 -6.99
N GLN A 346 -18.61 5.62 -7.28
CA GLN A 346 -19.78 4.95 -6.71
C GLN A 346 -19.91 3.50 -7.20
N LEU A 347 -19.73 3.25 -8.51
CA LEU A 347 -19.77 1.87 -9.02
C LEU A 347 -18.60 1.05 -8.48
N SER A 348 -17.40 1.65 -8.39
CA SER A 348 -16.22 1.04 -7.78
C SER A 348 -16.47 0.64 -6.33
N ALA A 349 -17.05 1.52 -5.51
CA ALA A 349 -17.42 1.24 -4.12
C ALA A 349 -18.39 0.06 -4.00
N LEU A 350 -19.40 -0.02 -4.88
CA LEU A 350 -20.34 -1.14 -4.90
C LEU A 350 -19.64 -2.46 -5.28
N PHE A 351 -18.70 -2.45 -6.23
CA PHE A 351 -17.93 -3.64 -6.61
C PHE A 351 -16.94 -4.07 -5.52
N ALA A 352 -16.30 -3.11 -4.87
CA ALA A 352 -15.36 -3.33 -3.77
C ALA A 352 -16.04 -3.76 -2.47
N GLY A 353 -17.30 -3.38 -2.25
CA GLY A 353 -17.98 -3.53 -0.96
C GLY A 353 -17.44 -2.57 0.11
N VAL A 354 -16.75 -1.50 -0.30
CA VAL A 354 -16.18 -0.47 0.58
C VAL A 354 -16.72 0.90 0.17
N PRO A 355 -17.22 1.74 1.10
CA PRO A 355 -17.80 3.02 0.75
C PRO A 355 -16.80 3.96 0.08
N ASN A 356 -17.27 4.79 -0.87
CA ASN A 356 -16.43 5.83 -1.47
C ASN A 356 -16.41 7.08 -0.58
N PHE A 357 -15.26 7.38 0.03
CA PHE A 357 -15.05 8.60 0.83
C PHE A 357 -15.45 9.88 0.08
N PHE A 358 -15.16 9.95 -1.21
CA PHE A 358 -15.42 11.14 -2.04
C PHE A 358 -16.91 11.32 -2.36
N ALA A 359 -17.67 10.23 -2.48
CA ALA A 359 -19.12 10.29 -2.71
C ALA A 359 -19.88 10.82 -1.48
N ARG A 360 -19.23 10.84 -0.32
CA ARG A 360 -19.81 11.28 0.96
C ARG A 360 -19.56 12.75 1.28
N ALA A 361 -18.57 13.38 0.67
CA ALA A 361 -18.29 14.79 0.89
C ALA A 361 -19.18 15.67 -0.01
N LYS A 362 -19.67 16.82 0.47
CA LYS A 362 -20.36 17.81 -0.39
C LYS A 362 -19.37 18.62 -1.22
N ASN A 363 -18.17 18.84 -0.69
CA ASN A 363 -17.14 19.66 -1.31
C ASN A 363 -15.74 19.15 -0.93
N VAL A 364 -14.73 19.67 -1.61
CA VAL A 364 -13.33 19.26 -1.43
C VAL A 364 -12.81 19.55 -0.01
N GLY A 365 -13.28 20.62 0.63
CA GLY A 365 -12.87 20.98 1.99
C GLY A 365 -13.41 20.05 3.08
N GLU A 366 -14.51 19.35 2.82
CA GLU A 366 -15.04 18.32 3.72
C GLU A 366 -14.29 17.00 3.61
N ILE A 367 -13.68 16.71 2.45
CA ILE A 367 -12.87 15.50 2.26
C ILE A 367 -11.71 15.46 3.25
N SER A 368 -10.99 16.58 3.44
CA SER A 368 -9.86 16.62 4.38
C SER A 368 -10.34 16.37 5.81
N LYS A 369 -11.47 16.95 6.22
CA LYS A 369 -12.07 16.74 7.55
C LYS A 369 -12.49 15.29 7.77
N ILE A 370 -13.12 14.67 6.78
CA ILE A 370 -13.51 13.25 6.83
C ILE A 370 -12.26 12.37 6.97
N ILE A 371 -11.19 12.65 6.21
CA ILE A 371 -9.94 11.91 6.29
C ILE A 371 -9.29 12.09 7.67
N GLU A 372 -9.18 13.32 8.16
CA GLU A 372 -8.62 13.64 9.48
C GLU A 372 -9.37 12.90 10.59
N GLN A 373 -10.70 12.97 10.61
CA GLN A 373 -11.52 12.28 11.61
C GLN A 373 -11.43 10.76 11.50
N ASN A 374 -11.33 10.22 10.28
CA ASN A 374 -11.13 8.79 10.10
C ASN A 374 -9.77 8.35 10.68
N ILE A 375 -8.71 9.10 10.38
CA ILE A 375 -7.36 8.83 10.92
C ILE A 375 -7.35 8.94 12.45
N GLU A 376 -7.92 10.02 12.99
CA GLU A 376 -8.01 10.22 14.44
C GLU A 376 -8.81 9.11 15.13
N GLY A 377 -9.97 8.75 14.57
CA GLY A 377 -10.82 7.70 15.14
C GLY A 377 -10.15 6.32 15.08
N ASN A 378 -9.51 5.98 13.97
CA ASN A 378 -8.73 4.73 13.86
C ASN A 378 -7.55 4.72 14.82
N TRP A 379 -6.85 5.86 14.98
CA TRP A 379 -5.77 6.00 15.94
C TRP A 379 -6.26 5.83 17.38
N ARG A 380 -7.40 6.44 17.73
CA ARG A 380 -8.03 6.29 19.05
C ARG A 380 -8.46 4.85 19.31
N SER A 381 -9.10 4.19 18.35
CA SER A 381 -9.50 2.78 18.47
C SER A 381 -8.29 1.88 18.66
N TRP A 382 -7.26 2.04 17.83
CA TRP A 382 -6.00 1.30 17.98
C TRP A 382 -5.34 1.54 19.33
N ALA A 383 -5.29 2.80 19.79
CA ALA A 383 -4.70 3.15 21.08
C ALA A 383 -5.51 2.56 22.25
N ALA A 384 -6.84 2.59 22.18
CA ALA A 384 -7.73 1.99 23.17
C ALA A 384 -7.54 0.46 23.20
N ASP A 385 -7.56 -0.21 22.05
CA ASP A 385 -7.32 -1.66 21.94
C ASP A 385 -5.94 -2.04 22.48
N LEU A 386 -4.92 -1.24 22.20
CA LEU A 386 -3.57 -1.46 22.71
C LEU A 386 -3.53 -1.33 24.24
N LEU A 387 -4.17 -0.30 24.80
CA LEU A 387 -4.26 -0.08 26.24
C LEU A 387 -5.08 -1.18 26.92
N GLU A 388 -6.20 -1.61 26.35
CA GLU A 388 -7.03 -2.66 26.92
C GLU A 388 -6.34 -4.03 26.88
N ASN A 389 -5.77 -4.41 25.73
CA ASN A 389 -5.12 -5.72 25.56
C ASN A 389 -3.71 -5.80 26.16
N ARG A 390 -3.00 -4.66 26.34
CA ARG A 390 -1.65 -4.63 26.93
C ARG A 390 -1.57 -3.96 28.30
N SER A 391 -2.70 -3.54 28.90
CA SER A 391 -2.75 -3.05 30.29
C SER A 391 -2.14 -4.06 31.28
N ASN A 392 -2.30 -5.37 31.01
CA ASN A 392 -1.75 -6.46 31.81
C ASN A 392 -0.31 -6.86 31.42
N PHE A 393 0.26 -6.25 30.38
CA PHE A 393 1.64 -6.43 29.91
C PHE A 393 2.50 -5.17 30.10
N LEU A 394 2.09 -4.23 30.94
CA LEU A 394 3.02 -3.26 31.53
C LEU A 394 3.88 -3.98 32.58
N PHE A 395 4.71 -4.91 32.12
CA PHE A 395 5.80 -5.42 32.93
C PHE A 395 6.89 -4.36 32.97
N TYR A 396 6.92 -3.73 34.14
CA TYR A 396 8.08 -3.12 34.78
C TYR A 396 8.52 -1.73 34.33
N GLU A 397 9.07 -1.03 35.32
CA GLU A 397 9.81 0.22 35.20
C GLU A 397 10.86 0.11 34.08
N ASP A 398 10.53 0.60 32.89
CA ASP A 398 11.53 0.71 31.84
C ASP A 398 12.63 1.66 32.30
N TYR A 399 13.87 1.23 32.11
CA TYR A 399 15.04 2.04 32.38
C TYR A 399 15.43 2.78 31.10
N LEU A 400 15.98 3.98 31.29
CA LEU A 400 16.62 4.71 30.19
C LEU A 400 17.75 3.86 29.62
N SER A 401 17.64 3.44 28.35
CA SER A 401 18.68 2.68 27.65
C SER A 401 19.39 3.57 26.63
N VAL A 402 20.67 3.29 26.41
CA VAL A 402 21.45 3.89 25.34
C VAL A 402 21.90 2.77 24.42
N GLU A 403 21.39 2.80 23.21
CA GLU A 403 21.53 1.72 22.23
C GLU A 403 22.22 2.23 20.98
N LYS A 404 22.86 1.29 20.27
CA LYS A 404 23.61 1.62 19.07
C LYS A 404 22.67 1.65 17.87
N VAL A 405 22.69 2.74 17.10
CA VAL A 405 21.97 2.83 15.82
C VAL A 405 22.62 1.87 14.83
N ASP A 406 21.81 1.24 13.97
CA ASP A 406 22.36 0.41 12.89
C ASP A 406 23.29 1.25 12.01
N ARG A 407 24.54 0.76 11.88
CA ARG A 407 25.59 1.37 11.08
C ARG A 407 25.16 1.59 9.62
N GLN A 408 24.33 0.71 9.07
CA GLN A 408 23.86 0.81 7.68
C GLN A 408 23.12 2.13 7.38
N ILE A 409 22.59 2.79 8.42
CA ILE A 409 21.81 4.02 8.29
C ILE A 409 22.73 5.24 8.05
N TYR A 410 23.96 5.24 8.56
CA TYR A 410 24.79 6.46 8.61
C TYR A 410 26.26 6.31 8.20
N PHE A 411 26.79 5.10 8.09
CA PHE A 411 28.21 4.89 7.78
C PHE A 411 28.45 4.65 6.28
N ASP A 412 29.42 5.36 5.73
CA ASP A 412 29.93 5.14 4.38
C ASP A 412 31.35 4.57 4.44
N LYS A 413 31.53 3.36 3.90
CA LYS A 413 32.81 2.63 3.87
C LYS A 413 33.90 3.29 3.01
N TYR A 414 33.54 4.27 2.18
CA TYR A 414 34.49 5.02 1.35
C TYR A 414 34.83 6.40 1.91
N SER A 415 34.06 6.89 2.89
CA SER A 415 34.26 8.21 3.50
C SER A 415 35.06 8.11 4.80
N SER A 416 36.04 8.99 4.99
CA SER A 416 36.84 9.07 6.22
C SER A 416 36.11 9.75 7.39
N ASN A 417 34.81 10.00 7.23
CA ASN A 417 33.97 10.63 8.24
C ASN A 417 33.44 9.61 9.25
N PHE A 418 34.28 9.22 10.20
CA PHE A 418 33.89 8.32 11.29
C PHE A 418 32.94 9.01 12.27
N ILE A 419 31.75 8.45 12.45
CA ILE A 419 30.69 8.98 13.32
C ILE A 419 30.14 7.83 14.15
N VAL A 420 29.79 8.06 15.41
CA VAL A 420 29.03 7.09 16.22
C VAL A 420 27.65 7.65 16.50
N GLN A 421 26.59 6.91 16.15
CA GLN A 421 25.22 7.28 16.49
C GLN A 421 24.66 6.33 17.54
N LEU A 422 24.10 6.90 18.60
CA LEU A 422 23.45 6.19 19.69
C LEU A 422 22.06 6.77 19.91
N ASP A 423 21.08 5.90 20.14
CA ASP A 423 19.73 6.27 20.50
C ASP A 423 19.56 6.18 22.02
N VAL A 424 18.89 7.18 22.60
CA VAL A 424 18.54 7.25 24.02
C VAL A 424 17.04 7.05 24.14
N ASP A 425 16.66 5.89 24.64
CA ASP A 425 15.29 5.38 24.59
C ASP A 425 14.76 5.08 25.99
N TRP A 426 13.45 5.25 26.17
CA TRP A 426 12.74 4.87 27.37
C TRP A 426 11.57 3.94 27.00
N GLY A 427 11.85 2.64 27.08
CA GLY A 427 10.90 1.58 26.77
C GLY A 427 10.78 1.21 25.30
N GLU A 428 9.96 0.19 25.03
CA GLU A 428 9.86 -0.43 23.70
C GLU A 428 9.33 0.53 22.62
N PHE A 429 8.50 1.50 22.97
CA PHE A 429 7.96 2.47 22.01
C PHE A 429 9.03 3.38 21.40
N ASP A 430 10.00 3.82 22.20
CA ASP A 430 11.12 4.65 21.73
C ASP A 430 12.07 3.85 20.80
N ARG A 431 12.13 2.52 20.97
CA ARG A 431 12.99 1.61 20.19
C ARG A 431 12.47 1.27 18.79
N ILE A 432 11.18 1.49 18.52
CA ILE A 432 10.55 1.14 17.23
C ILE A 432 11.19 1.91 16.06
N ASN A 433 11.57 3.18 16.29
CA ASN A 433 12.19 4.02 15.27
C ASN A 433 13.65 4.27 15.61
N GLN A 434 14.57 3.96 14.69
CA GLN A 434 15.98 4.33 14.84
C GLN A 434 16.25 5.67 14.14
N SER A 435 16.88 6.63 14.83
CA SER A 435 17.25 7.97 14.34
C SER A 435 16.12 8.94 13.92
N VAL A 436 15.03 8.46 13.30
CA VAL A 436 13.95 9.28 12.75
C VAL A 436 13.03 9.81 13.85
N GLY A 437 12.77 11.12 13.87
CA GLY A 437 11.89 11.76 14.85
C GLY A 437 12.52 11.98 16.23
N LYS A 438 13.81 11.68 16.40
CA LYS A 438 14.58 11.88 17.63
C LYS A 438 15.35 13.19 17.63
N VAL A 439 15.62 13.75 18.80
CA VAL A 439 16.37 15.01 18.97
C VAL A 439 17.85 14.71 19.13
N GLY A 440 18.67 15.06 18.14
CA GLY A 440 20.11 14.82 18.12
C GLY A 440 20.91 15.83 18.95
N VAL A 441 21.82 15.32 19.78
CA VAL A 441 22.86 16.11 20.48
C VAL A 441 24.22 15.54 20.13
N ASP A 442 25.09 16.39 19.61
CA ASP A 442 26.42 16.01 19.15
C ASP A 442 27.50 16.42 20.15
N PHE A 443 28.46 15.53 20.37
CA PHE A 443 29.75 15.86 20.97
C PHE A 443 30.89 15.28 20.15
N SER A 444 32.10 15.78 20.38
CA SER A 444 33.27 15.38 19.62
C SER A 444 34.32 14.74 20.51
N ILE A 445 34.91 13.66 20.01
CA ILE A 445 36.12 13.05 20.56
C ILE A 445 37.26 13.26 19.57
N ARG A 446 38.46 13.48 20.08
CA ARG A 446 39.67 13.68 19.29
C ARG A 446 40.54 12.45 19.35
N LEU A 447 41.00 11.98 18.20
CA LEU A 447 41.91 10.84 18.08
C LEU A 447 43.09 11.23 17.21
N HIS A 448 44.30 10.89 17.62
CA HIS A 448 45.46 11.04 16.74
C HIS A 448 45.40 10.02 15.61
N LYS A 449 45.62 10.47 14.38
CA LYS A 449 45.62 9.61 13.18
C LYS A 449 46.59 8.44 13.30
N ASP A 450 47.78 8.67 13.86
CA ASP A 450 48.79 7.63 14.11
C ASP A 450 48.26 6.52 15.05
N TYR A 451 47.52 6.92 16.08
CA TYR A 451 46.88 5.99 17.01
C TYR A 451 45.74 5.21 16.33
N MET A 452 44.94 5.87 15.48
CA MET A 452 43.88 5.20 14.70
C MET A 452 44.47 4.16 13.72
N ILE A 453 45.58 4.48 13.04
CA ILE A 453 46.31 3.54 12.17
C ILE A 453 46.80 2.33 12.99
N TRP A 454 47.42 2.59 14.15
CA TRP A 454 47.97 1.54 15.01
C TRP A 454 46.88 0.61 15.55
N ILE A 455 45.80 1.16 16.10
CA ILE A 455 44.72 0.37 16.71
C ILE A 455 43.93 -0.41 15.65
N ARG A 456 43.75 0.14 14.44
CA ARG A 456 43.13 -0.56 13.30
C ARG A 456 43.92 -1.81 12.93
N LYS A 457 45.25 -1.73 12.82
CA LYS A 457 46.10 -2.90 12.51
C LYS A 457 45.93 -4.00 13.55
N ARG A 458 46.01 -3.64 14.83
CA ARG A 458 45.78 -4.58 15.95
C ARG A 458 44.39 -5.21 15.93
N TRP A 459 43.38 -4.43 15.54
CA TRP A 459 42.02 -4.93 15.40
C TRP A 459 41.81 -5.86 14.21
N LEU A 460 42.57 -5.71 13.12
CA LEU A 460 42.53 -6.62 11.98
C LEU A 460 43.30 -7.92 12.24
N GLU A 461 44.33 -7.87 13.09
CA GLU A 461 45.19 -9.02 13.44
C GLU A 461 44.61 -9.91 14.55
N VAL A 462 43.68 -9.41 15.36
CA VAL A 462 43.11 -10.15 16.50
C VAL A 462 42.14 -11.23 16.06
N ASP A 463 42.19 -12.41 16.70
CA ASP A 463 41.22 -13.46 16.50
C ASP A 463 39.85 -13.04 17.04
N LYS A 464 38.88 -12.88 16.14
CA LYS A 464 37.49 -12.49 16.47
C LYS A 464 36.74 -13.58 17.21
N GLN A 465 37.21 -14.83 17.17
CA GLN A 465 36.62 -15.96 17.89
C GLN A 465 37.05 -15.98 19.37
N SER A 466 38.06 -15.19 19.75
CA SER A 466 38.51 -15.05 21.14
C SER A 466 37.96 -13.76 21.78
N PRO A 467 36.95 -13.84 22.67
CA PRO A 467 36.36 -12.67 23.32
C PRO A 467 37.36 -11.94 24.23
N ALA A 468 38.31 -12.66 24.82
CA ALA A 468 39.31 -12.09 25.73
C ALA A 468 40.28 -11.16 24.97
N GLU A 469 40.78 -11.60 23.82
CA GLU A 469 41.69 -10.79 22.99
C GLU A 469 40.96 -9.61 22.35
N THR A 470 39.75 -9.85 21.85
CA THR A 470 38.89 -8.79 21.29
C THR A 470 38.60 -7.70 22.32
N ASN A 471 38.22 -8.08 23.55
CA ASN A 471 37.98 -7.12 24.63
C ASN A 471 39.24 -6.36 25.05
N LYS A 472 40.43 -6.97 24.96
CA LYS A 472 41.70 -6.28 25.24
C LYS A 472 41.93 -5.11 24.28
N ILE A 473 41.67 -5.29 22.98
CA ILE A 473 41.81 -4.20 21.99
C ILE A 473 40.74 -3.13 22.18
N VAL A 474 39.49 -3.53 22.46
CA VAL A 474 38.41 -2.57 22.79
C VAL A 474 38.77 -1.73 24.02
N ASN A 475 39.33 -2.34 25.06
CA ASN A 475 39.72 -1.63 26.28
C ASN A 475 40.86 -0.63 26.05
N LEU A 476 41.79 -0.91 25.13
CA LEU A 476 42.85 0.06 24.78
C LEU A 476 42.28 1.36 24.21
N LEU A 477 41.33 1.26 23.27
CA LEU A 477 40.66 2.45 22.73
C LEU A 477 39.75 3.12 23.78
N LYS A 478 39.06 2.32 24.60
CA LYS A 478 38.22 2.79 25.71
C LYS A 478 39.02 3.68 26.66
N ASP A 479 40.17 3.20 27.13
CA ASP A 479 41.03 3.92 28.06
C ASP A 479 41.54 5.24 27.45
N HIS A 480 41.83 5.23 26.14
CA HIS A 480 42.26 6.42 25.41
C HIS A 480 41.17 7.51 25.31
N ILE A 481 39.90 7.13 25.13
CA ILE A 481 38.79 8.09 24.99
C ILE A 481 38.08 8.42 26.32
N ASN A 482 38.31 7.63 27.38
CA ASN A 482 37.60 7.75 28.65
C ASN A 482 37.71 9.16 29.26
N GLY A 483 38.92 9.74 29.28
CA GLY A 483 39.12 11.09 29.82
C GLY A 483 38.34 12.18 29.08
N GLN A 484 38.09 12.02 27.78
CA GLN A 484 37.27 12.95 26.99
C GLN A 484 35.78 12.74 27.29
N ILE A 485 35.33 11.49 27.36
CA ILE A 485 33.93 11.14 27.61
C ILE A 485 33.51 11.54 29.02
N GLN A 486 34.35 11.37 30.05
CA GLN A 486 34.03 11.84 31.41
C GLN A 486 33.88 13.37 31.47
N LYS A 487 34.74 14.12 30.77
CA LYS A 487 34.63 15.59 30.66
C LYS A 487 33.36 16.04 29.94
N ILE A 488 32.86 15.25 29.00
CA ILE A 488 31.61 15.51 28.30
C ILE A 488 30.43 15.16 29.21
N ARG A 489 30.51 14.06 29.96
CA ARG A 489 29.47 13.61 30.89
C ARG A 489 29.15 14.67 31.95
N THR A 490 30.14 15.39 32.48
CA THR A 490 29.90 16.47 33.45
C THR A 490 29.12 17.65 32.90
N LYS A 491 29.01 17.80 31.57
CA LYS A 491 28.20 18.84 30.92
C LYS A 491 26.71 18.48 30.89
N PHE A 492 26.35 17.21 31.09
CA PHE A 492 24.96 16.79 31.17
C PHE A 492 24.43 16.94 32.60
N ILE A 493 23.32 17.67 32.77
CA ILE A 493 22.68 17.86 34.07
C ILE A 493 22.16 16.52 34.63
N VAL A 494 21.63 15.69 33.73
CA VAL A 494 21.28 14.29 33.93
C VAL A 494 21.93 13.51 32.78
N PRO A 495 23.04 12.78 33.02
CA PRO A 495 23.66 12.00 31.96
C PRO A 495 22.72 10.88 31.53
N ALA A 496 22.62 10.65 30.23
CA ALA A 496 21.74 9.63 29.66
C ALA A 496 22.21 8.18 29.91
N TRP A 497 23.44 8.01 30.41
CA TRP A 497 24.03 6.71 30.70
C TRP A 497 24.69 6.68 32.08
N ASN A 498 24.61 5.51 32.73
CA ASN A 498 25.29 5.21 33.99
C ASN A 498 26.45 4.22 33.84
N GLY A 499 26.58 3.55 32.68
CA GLY A 499 27.55 2.47 32.41
C GLY A 499 28.65 2.84 31.40
N GLU A 500 29.28 1.81 30.81
CA GLU A 500 30.47 1.90 29.95
C GLU A 500 30.16 2.31 28.50
N ILE A 501 29.58 3.51 28.27
CA ILE A 501 29.33 4.02 26.92
C ILE A 501 30.60 4.10 26.07
N GLU A 502 31.74 4.32 26.75
CA GLU A 502 33.08 4.35 26.17
C GLU A 502 33.36 3.04 25.43
N LYS A 503 32.95 1.90 25.99
CA LYS A 503 33.13 0.58 25.39
C LYS A 503 32.32 0.41 24.11
N VAL A 504 31.08 0.92 24.09
CA VAL A 504 30.19 0.88 22.92
C VAL A 504 30.76 1.74 21.79
N ILE A 505 31.18 2.96 22.11
CA ILE A 505 31.82 3.89 21.18
C ILE A 505 33.10 3.28 20.62
N SER A 506 33.97 2.73 21.48
CA SER A 506 35.22 2.10 21.05
C SER A 506 34.98 0.93 20.10
N LYS A 507 34.03 0.04 20.42
CA LYS A 507 33.72 -1.11 19.57
C LYS A 507 33.20 -0.66 18.20
N GLU A 508 32.28 0.30 18.17
CA GLU A 508 31.70 0.82 16.92
C GLU A 508 32.77 1.46 16.03
N LEU A 509 33.66 2.27 16.61
CA LEU A 509 34.76 2.90 15.88
C LEU A 509 35.73 1.87 15.31
N LEU A 510 36.15 0.87 16.09
CA LEU A 510 37.05 -0.17 15.59
C LEU A 510 36.45 -0.94 14.42
N GLU A 511 35.15 -1.23 14.48
CA GLU A 511 34.42 -1.88 13.39
C GLU A 511 34.32 -1.00 12.14
N GLN A 512 34.06 0.30 12.28
CA GLN A 512 34.07 1.24 11.15
C GLN A 512 35.45 1.39 10.52
N MET A 513 36.50 1.52 11.33
CA MET A 513 37.89 1.61 10.85
C MET A 513 38.30 0.33 10.10
N ALA A 514 37.82 -0.84 10.54
CA ALA A 514 38.08 -2.11 9.87
C ALA A 514 37.42 -2.21 8.49
N LEU A 515 36.17 -1.72 8.38
CA LEU A 515 35.36 -1.78 7.16
C LEU A 515 35.68 -0.68 6.14
N TYR A 516 36.44 0.33 6.53
CA TYR A 516 36.82 1.43 5.67
C TYR A 516 37.84 1.02 4.59
N TYR A 517 37.57 1.42 3.34
CA TYR A 517 38.34 1.04 2.14
C TYR A 517 39.13 2.18 1.47
N GLY A 518 39.05 3.42 1.96
CA GLY A 518 39.77 4.54 1.36
C GLY A 518 41.24 4.70 1.84
N ASP A 519 41.87 5.80 1.43
CA ASP A 519 43.30 6.09 1.60
C ASP A 519 43.67 6.76 2.95
N PHE A 520 42.67 7.04 3.80
CA PHE A 520 42.87 7.72 5.08
C PHE A 520 43.93 7.06 5.98
N PHE A 521 44.01 5.73 6.01
CA PHE A 521 45.00 5.00 6.80
C PHE A 521 46.33 4.75 6.07
N GLU A 522 46.44 5.12 4.79
CA GLU A 522 47.64 4.95 3.97
C GLU A 522 48.55 6.18 4.03
N SER A 523 47.97 7.36 4.25
CA SER A 523 48.69 8.64 4.37
C SER A 523 49.30 8.85 5.77
N ARG A 524 50.63 8.92 5.85
CA ARG A 524 51.38 9.22 7.08
C ARG A 524 51.41 10.74 7.38
N GLU A 525 50.28 11.29 7.75
CA GLU A 525 50.21 12.63 8.34
C GLU A 525 50.44 12.51 9.85
N ILE A 526 51.72 12.53 10.25
CA ILE A 526 52.14 12.33 11.65
C ILE A 526 51.60 13.47 12.52
N GLY A 527 51.00 13.14 13.67
CA GLY A 527 50.53 14.09 14.67
C GLY A 527 49.19 14.77 14.38
N LYS A 528 48.52 14.47 13.25
CA LYS A 528 47.20 15.04 12.94
C LYS A 528 46.13 14.53 13.90
N GLU A 529 45.35 15.44 14.49
CA GLU A 529 44.16 15.13 15.26
C GLU A 529 42.94 15.03 14.35
N GLU A 530 42.18 13.95 14.50
CA GLU A 530 40.96 13.67 13.76
C GLU A 530 39.77 13.80 14.72
N ILE A 531 38.73 14.51 14.27
CA ILE A 531 37.55 14.82 15.06
C ILE A 531 36.46 13.81 14.71
N VAL A 532 36.17 12.91 15.63
CA VAL A 532 35.09 11.93 15.51
C VAL A 532 33.85 12.47 16.22
N ARG A 533 32.71 12.51 15.53
CA ARG A 533 31.44 12.97 16.10
C ARG A 533 30.70 11.80 16.75
N VAL A 534 30.18 12.00 17.95
CA VAL A 534 29.27 11.09 18.63
C VAL A 534 27.93 11.80 18.78
N ARG A 535 26.90 11.23 18.17
CA ARG A 535 25.53 11.73 18.19
C ARG A 535 24.68 10.90 19.13
N LEU A 536 24.02 11.58 20.07
CA LEU A 536 22.98 11.02 20.94
C LEU A 536 21.62 11.47 20.43
N ASN A 537 20.80 10.54 19.96
CA ASN A 537 19.45 10.82 19.49
C ASN A 537 18.47 10.52 20.62
N TYR A 538 17.88 11.56 21.20
CA TYR A 538 16.93 11.41 22.29
C TYR A 538 15.51 11.24 21.79
N SER A 539 14.87 10.16 22.23
CA SER A 539 13.46 9.92 21.97
C SER A 539 12.55 10.76 22.88
N ILE A 540 11.30 10.94 22.47
CA ILE A 540 10.39 11.89 23.12
C ILE A 540 10.04 11.46 24.54
N PHE A 541 9.87 10.15 24.79
CA PHE A 541 9.58 9.64 26.12
C PHE A 541 10.83 9.66 27.01
N ALA A 542 12.01 9.33 26.46
CA ALA A 542 13.30 9.55 27.13
C ALA A 542 13.52 10.99 27.57
N LEU A 543 13.22 11.99 26.72
CA LEU A 543 13.32 13.41 27.07
C LEU A 543 12.38 13.79 28.22
N ARG A 544 11.13 13.31 28.18
CA ARG A 544 10.15 13.55 29.26
C ARG A 544 10.63 12.96 30.59
N TYR A 545 11.21 11.77 30.56
CA TYR A 545 11.80 11.13 31.74
C TYR A 545 12.99 11.93 32.30
N LEU A 546 13.91 12.36 31.44
CA LEU A 546 15.06 13.17 31.84
C LEU A 546 14.63 14.51 32.44
N TYR A 547 13.57 15.11 31.88
CA TYR A 547 12.98 16.35 32.41
C TYR A 547 12.38 16.16 33.81
N SER A 548 11.65 15.07 34.06
CA SER A 548 11.09 14.79 35.39
C SER A 548 12.21 14.57 36.43
N LYS A 549 13.27 13.84 36.06
CA LYS A 549 14.46 13.68 36.92
C LYS A 549 15.17 14.99 37.20
N PHE A 550 15.26 15.87 36.19
CA PHE A 550 15.80 17.21 36.36
C PHE A 550 14.99 18.01 37.39
N GLN A 551 13.66 18.02 37.28
CA GLN A 551 12.78 18.73 38.22
C GLN A 551 12.94 18.21 39.66
N VAL A 552 12.98 16.88 39.85
CA VAL A 552 13.22 16.27 41.17
C VAL A 552 14.57 16.70 41.76
N LYS A 553 15.63 16.70 40.95
CA LYS A 553 16.97 17.11 41.38
C LYS A 553 17.03 18.60 41.70
N ALA A 554 16.38 19.45 40.91
CA ALA A 554 16.27 20.88 41.14
C ALA A 554 15.53 21.21 42.45
N ASN A 555 14.40 20.51 42.72
CA ASN A 555 13.64 20.67 43.95
C ASN A 555 14.45 20.25 45.18
N ARG A 556 15.22 19.15 45.11
CA ARG A 556 16.11 18.72 46.20
C ARG A 556 17.22 19.73 46.49
N ILE A 557 17.79 20.34 45.45
CA ILE A 557 18.82 21.39 45.61
C ILE A 557 18.20 22.65 46.24
N PHE A 558 16.98 23.02 45.83
CA PHE A 558 16.25 24.13 46.42
C PHE A 558 15.92 23.90 47.91
N GLU A 559 15.49 22.69 48.28
CA GLU A 559 15.23 22.33 49.69
C GLU A 559 16.52 22.30 50.53
N TYR A 560 17.63 21.81 49.98
CA TYR A 560 18.94 21.80 50.64
C TYR A 560 19.49 23.22 50.85
N ASN A 561 19.36 24.11 49.86
CA ASN A 561 19.76 25.51 50.03
C ASN A 561 18.86 26.26 51.02
N LYS A 562 17.59 25.87 51.12
CA LYS A 562 16.64 26.40 52.11
C LYS A 562 16.95 25.94 53.54
N SER A 563 17.52 24.74 53.73
CA SER A 563 17.94 24.26 55.05
C SER A 563 19.27 24.87 55.50
N ILE A 564 20.21 25.13 54.58
CA ILE A 564 21.46 25.85 54.87
C ILE A 564 21.20 27.32 55.24
N ASN A 565 20.30 28.02 54.54
CA ASN A 565 19.95 29.42 54.86
C ASN A 565 19.08 29.57 56.13
N ARG A 566 18.73 28.47 56.79
CA ARG A 566 17.99 28.44 58.07
C ARG A 566 18.88 28.05 59.25
N GLN A 567 20.12 27.66 59.01
CA GLN A 567 21.19 27.55 60.01
C GLN A 567 22.01 28.84 60.00
#